data_AF-A0AAE1MZB6-F1
#
_entry.id   AF-A0AAE1MZB6-F1
#
_cell.length_a   1.000
_cell.length_b   1.000
_cell.length_c   1.000
_cell.angle_alpha   90.00
_cell.angle_beta   90.00
_cell.angle_gamma   90.00
#
_symmetry.space_group_name_H-M   'P 1'
#
loop_
_entity.id
_entity.type
_entity.pdbx_description
1 polymer ?
#
loop_
_entity_poly.entity_id
_entity_poly.type
_entity_poly.pdbx_seq_one_letter_code
_entity_poly.pdbx_strand_id
1 'polypeptide(L)'
;MNYMIWNSCGIGARSFPALIHDLKDHYKLNFIAILETRCAQQMALIRAQRLGFADMEIVDCEGYSGGIWCLWDDSIGEISLVECNHQFIHFQIINSDGTIWHLTVVYASPNPLTWQNLWDNLHRL
;
A
#
# COMPACT_ATOMS: atom_id res chain seq x y z
N MET A 1 -16.82 -2.78 1.84
CA MET A 1 -15.36 -2.94 1.71
C MET A 1 -14.71 -2.00 2.69
N ASN A 2 -13.80 -2.52 3.52
CA ASN A 2 -13.12 -1.71 4.54
C ASN A 2 -11.65 -1.55 4.14
N TYR A 3 -11.21 -0.29 4.10
CA TYR A 3 -9.86 0.12 3.72
C TYR A 3 -9.17 0.73 4.94
N MET A 4 -7.89 0.40 5.12
CA MET A 4 -7.04 1.06 6.10
C MET A 4 -5.78 1.58 5.43
N ILE A 5 -5.38 2.81 5.75
CA ILE A 5 -4.10 3.38 5.34
C ILE A 5 -3.36 3.77 6.60
N TRP A 6 -2.17 3.22 6.80
CA TRP A 6 -1.42 3.39 8.03
C TRP A 6 0.06 3.64 7.75
N ASN A 7 0.54 4.81 8.19
CA ASN A 7 1.98 5.02 8.34
C ASN A 7 2.47 4.29 9.59
N SER A 8 3.14 3.15 9.35
CA SER A 8 3.61 2.24 10.40
C SER A 8 4.93 2.65 11.04
N CYS A 9 5.70 3.53 10.38
CA CYS A 9 7.07 3.88 10.76
C CYS A 9 8.02 2.67 10.94
N GLY A 10 7.72 1.54 10.29
CA GLY A 10 8.55 0.36 10.21
C GLY A 10 7.82 -0.94 10.55
N ILE A 11 8.18 -2.02 9.85
CA ILE A 11 7.55 -3.34 10.02
C ILE A 11 8.47 -4.40 10.65
N GLY A 12 9.57 -3.97 11.26
CA GLY A 12 10.63 -4.87 11.74
C GLY A 12 10.27 -5.72 12.95
N ALA A 13 9.18 -5.40 13.66
CA ALA A 13 8.77 -6.11 14.85
C ALA A 13 8.30 -7.54 14.52
N ARG A 14 8.73 -8.53 15.32
CA ARG A 14 8.31 -9.94 15.13
C ARG A 14 6.80 -10.14 15.29
N SER A 15 6.15 -9.30 16.08
CA SER A 15 4.70 -9.29 16.30
C SER A 15 3.92 -8.59 15.21
N PHE A 16 4.57 -7.93 14.24
CA PHE A 16 3.89 -7.12 13.23
C PHE A 16 2.87 -7.93 12.41
N PRO A 17 3.15 -9.16 11.93
CA PRO A 17 2.14 -9.95 11.23
C PRO A 17 0.92 -10.25 12.11
N ALA A 18 1.12 -10.60 13.38
CA ALA A 18 0.01 -10.86 14.31
C ALA A 18 -0.87 -9.61 14.51
N LEU A 19 -0.25 -8.43 14.65
CA LEU A 19 -0.98 -7.16 14.72
C LEU A 19 -1.81 -6.92 13.45
N ILE A 20 -1.26 -7.18 12.26
CA ILE A 20 -2.00 -7.01 11.01
C ILE A 20 -3.18 -7.98 10.94
N HIS A 21 -3.01 -9.23 11.36
CA HIS A 21 -4.11 -10.20 11.47
C HIS A 21 -5.20 -9.71 12.44
N ASP A 22 -4.82 -9.24 13.63
CA ASP A 22 -5.77 -8.72 14.62
C ASP A 22 -6.56 -7.52 14.05
N LEU A 23 -5.87 -6.59 13.37
CA LEU A 23 -6.51 -5.44 12.71
C LEU A 23 -7.44 -5.88 11.59
N LYS A 24 -6.99 -6.82 10.75
CA LYS A 24 -7.80 -7.39 9.66
C LYS A 24 -9.06 -8.02 10.19
N ASP A 25 -8.97 -8.83 11.24
CA ASP A 25 -10.10 -9.56 11.81
C ASP A 25 -11.05 -8.65 12.58
N HIS A 26 -10.52 -7.68 13.33
CA HIS A 26 -11.31 -6.74 14.12
C HIS A 26 -12.09 -5.76 13.23
N TYR A 27 -11.42 -5.16 12.25
CA TYR A 27 -12.03 -4.16 11.36
C TYR A 27 -12.57 -4.75 10.06
N LYS A 28 -12.47 -6.07 9.85
CA LYS A 28 -12.88 -6.77 8.62
C LYS A 28 -12.25 -6.12 7.38
N LEU A 29 -10.94 -5.85 7.44
CA LEU A 29 -10.22 -5.16 6.38
C LEU A 29 -10.17 -6.00 5.11
N ASN A 30 -10.52 -5.38 3.98
CA ASN A 30 -10.36 -5.96 2.66
C ASN A 30 -9.11 -5.42 1.96
N PHE A 31 -8.65 -4.23 2.36
CA PHE A 31 -7.45 -3.57 1.87
C PHE A 31 -6.69 -2.93 3.01
N ILE A 32 -5.36 -3.02 2.97
CA ILE A 32 -4.48 -2.25 3.82
C ILE A 32 -3.34 -1.65 3.01
N ALA A 33 -3.09 -0.34 3.19
CA ALA A 33 -1.87 0.32 2.79
C ALA A 33 -0.98 0.56 4.02
N ILE A 34 0.25 0.09 3.96
CA ILE A 34 1.27 0.26 4.99
C ILE A 34 2.37 1.15 4.43
N LEU A 35 2.53 2.33 5.04
CA LEU A 35 3.54 3.33 4.66
C LEU A 35 4.73 3.28 5.63
N GLU A 36 5.87 3.80 5.16
CA GLU A 36 7.16 3.78 5.86
C GLU A 36 7.56 2.39 6.35
N THR A 37 7.55 1.39 5.47
CA THR A 37 7.81 0.01 5.90
C THR A 37 9.24 -0.21 6.38
N ARG A 38 10.20 0.62 5.93
CA ARG A 38 11.63 0.55 6.29
C ARG A 38 12.19 -0.87 6.13
N CYS A 39 11.71 -1.59 5.12
CA CYS A 39 12.04 -2.99 4.89
C CYS A 39 12.89 -3.14 3.63
N ALA A 40 14.07 -3.74 3.75
CA ALA A 40 14.91 -4.03 2.60
C ALA A 40 14.18 -4.92 1.58
N GLN A 41 14.36 -4.59 0.30
CA GLN A 41 13.72 -5.23 -0.86
C GLN A 41 13.75 -6.77 -0.81
N GLN A 42 14.92 -7.36 -0.50
CA GLN A 42 15.10 -8.82 -0.46
C GLN A 42 14.14 -9.54 0.50
N MET A 43 13.69 -8.85 1.57
CA MET A 43 12.81 -9.43 2.59
C MET A 43 11.37 -8.94 2.49
N ALA A 44 11.09 -7.99 1.59
CA ALA A 44 9.80 -7.32 1.49
C ALA A 44 8.69 -8.32 1.15
N LEU A 45 8.83 -9.04 0.03
CA LEU A 45 7.85 -10.01 -0.44
C LEU A 45 7.57 -11.12 0.59
N ILE A 46 8.63 -11.69 1.19
CA ILE A 46 8.50 -12.77 2.19
C ILE A 46 7.72 -12.29 3.42
N ARG A 47 7.91 -11.04 3.84
CA ARG A 47 7.19 -10.46 4.98
C ARG A 47 5.75 -10.11 4.61
N ALA A 48 5.54 -9.53 3.43
CA ALA A 48 4.21 -9.15 2.95
C ALA A 48 3.29 -10.37 2.81
N GLN A 49 3.80 -11.50 2.30
CA GLN A 49 3.06 -12.77 2.21
C GLN A 49 2.59 -13.32 3.56
N ARG A 50 3.20 -12.90 4.67
CA ARG A 50 2.80 -13.32 6.03
C ARG A 50 1.71 -12.44 6.64
N LEU A 51 1.26 -11.39 5.95
CA LEU A 51 0.26 -10.45 6.47
C LEU A 51 -1.18 -10.91 6.24
N GLY A 52 -1.36 -12.05 5.56
CA GLY A 52 -2.66 -12.72 5.45
C GLY A 52 -3.61 -12.16 4.41
N PHE A 53 -3.12 -11.42 3.42
CA PHE A 53 -3.88 -10.94 2.27
C PHE A 53 -3.61 -11.80 1.03
N ALA A 54 -4.57 -11.82 0.10
CA ALA A 54 -4.48 -12.64 -1.11
C ALA A 54 -3.43 -12.12 -2.10
N ASP A 55 -3.38 -10.81 -2.30
CA ASP A 55 -2.50 -10.15 -3.26
C ASP A 55 -1.89 -8.86 -2.70
N MET A 56 -0.86 -8.35 -3.37
CA MET A 56 -0.10 -7.19 -2.93
C MET A 56 0.61 -6.47 -4.06
N GLU A 57 0.83 -5.17 -3.86
CA GLU A 57 1.76 -4.36 -4.63
C GLU A 57 2.71 -3.62 -3.70
N ILE A 58 3.99 -3.65 -4.04
CA ILE A 58 5.08 -3.18 -3.19
C ILE A 58 5.94 -2.19 -3.96
N VAL A 59 5.98 -0.97 -3.46
CA VAL A 59 7.05 -0.01 -3.76
C VAL A 59 8.09 -0.11 -2.64
N ASP A 60 9.32 -0.42 -3.04
CA ASP A 60 10.45 -0.56 -2.11
C ASP A 60 10.84 0.77 -1.44
N CYS A 61 11.53 0.67 -0.31
CA CYS A 61 12.15 1.83 0.32
C CYS A 61 13.50 2.19 -0.33
N GLU A 62 13.80 3.48 -0.44
CA GLU A 62 15.13 3.98 -0.77
C GLU A 62 15.91 4.19 0.54
N GLY A 63 16.75 3.20 0.90
CA GLY A 63 17.46 3.21 2.17
C GLY A 63 16.51 3.03 3.36
N TYR A 64 16.35 4.06 4.19
CA TYR A 64 15.41 4.08 5.33
C TYR A 64 14.14 4.91 5.05
N SER A 65 14.00 5.43 3.84
CA SER A 65 12.92 6.35 3.47
C SER A 65 11.93 5.69 2.52
N GLY A 66 10.63 5.99 2.71
CA GLY A 66 9.57 5.48 1.86
C GLY A 66 9.20 4.02 2.15
N GLY A 67 8.82 3.31 1.09
CA GLY A 67 8.16 2.02 1.20
C GLY A 67 6.65 2.19 1.30
N ILE A 68 5.94 1.71 0.29
CA ILE A 68 4.47 1.71 0.22
C ILE A 68 4.06 0.30 -0.13
N TRP A 69 3.38 -0.38 0.80
CA TRP A 69 2.84 -1.71 0.56
C TRP A 69 1.33 -1.62 0.56
N CYS A 70 0.70 -2.05 -0.52
CA CYS A 70 -0.75 -2.20 -0.61
C CYS A 70 -1.05 -3.70 -0.66
N LEU A 71 -1.92 -4.19 0.22
CA LEU A 71 -2.32 -5.59 0.27
C LEU A 71 -3.83 -5.69 0.32
N TRP A 72 -4.40 -6.69 -0.35
CA TRP A 72 -5.85 -6.85 -0.45
C TRP A 72 -6.30 -8.30 -0.61
N ASP A 73 -7.60 -8.50 -0.37
CA ASP A 73 -8.30 -9.75 -0.66
C ASP A 73 -9.17 -9.62 -1.91
N ASP A 74 -9.40 -10.73 -2.58
CA ASP A 74 -10.25 -10.87 -3.79
C ASP A 74 -11.66 -10.28 -3.63
N SER A 75 -12.14 -10.13 -2.40
CA SER A 75 -13.41 -9.48 -2.06
C SER A 75 -13.54 -8.03 -2.54
N ILE A 76 -12.43 -7.38 -2.93
CA ILE A 76 -12.47 -6.01 -3.48
C ILE A 76 -12.85 -5.98 -4.97
N GLY A 77 -12.77 -7.11 -5.67
CA GLY A 77 -12.87 -7.16 -7.11
C GLY A 77 -11.51 -7.11 -7.79
N GLU A 78 -11.50 -6.75 -9.06
CA GLU A 78 -10.28 -6.74 -9.89
C GLU A 78 -9.52 -5.44 -9.64
N ILE A 79 -8.33 -5.56 -9.05
CA ILE A 79 -7.41 -4.44 -8.84
C ILE A 79 -6.30 -4.56 -9.88
N SER A 80 -6.06 -3.48 -10.63
CA SER A 80 -4.94 -3.38 -11.56
C SER A 80 -4.07 -2.17 -11.24
N LEU A 81 -2.75 -2.39 -11.22
CA LEU A 81 -1.76 -1.31 -11.11
C LEU A 81 -1.79 -0.49 -12.39
N VAL A 82 -2.08 0.80 -12.27
CA VAL A 82 -2.04 1.75 -13.39
C VAL A 82 -0.69 2.43 -13.43
N GLU A 83 -0.24 2.95 -12.29
CA GLU A 83 1.03 3.65 -12.19
C GLU A 83 1.55 3.65 -10.75
N CYS A 84 2.87 3.58 -10.56
CA CYS A 84 3.48 3.79 -9.25
C CYS A 84 4.83 4.50 -9.35
N ASN A 85 5.21 5.14 -8.26
CA ASN A 85 6.56 5.59 -8.00
C ASN A 85 6.84 5.57 -6.49
N HIS A 86 8.00 6.09 -6.07
CA HIS A 86 8.44 6.13 -4.69
C HIS A 86 7.50 6.88 -3.72
N GLN A 87 6.57 7.70 -4.24
CA GLN A 87 5.65 8.52 -3.47
C GLN A 87 4.19 8.09 -3.58
N PHE A 88 3.81 7.26 -4.56
CA PHE A 88 2.44 6.78 -4.67
C PHE A 88 2.30 5.45 -5.40
N ILE A 89 1.17 4.80 -5.18
CA ILE A 89 0.66 3.71 -6.02
C ILE A 89 -0.76 4.07 -6.44
N HIS A 90 -1.04 4.00 -7.74
CA HIS A 90 -2.32 4.30 -8.35
C HIS A 90 -2.91 3.03 -8.98
N PHE A 91 -4.13 2.71 -8.54
CA PHE A 91 -4.88 1.54 -8.97
C PHE A 91 -6.15 1.95 -9.69
N GLN A 92 -6.53 1.12 -10.65
CA GLN A 92 -7.92 0.99 -11.10
C GLN A 92 -8.54 -0.21 -10.40
N ILE A 93 -9.77 -0.05 -9.93
CA ILE A 93 -10.53 -1.10 -9.23
C ILE A 93 -11.87 -1.28 -9.94
N ILE A 94 -12.15 -2.52 -10.33
CA ILE A 94 -13.41 -2.93 -10.93
C ILE A 94 -14.15 -3.82 -9.92
N ASN A 95 -15.23 -3.28 -9.36
CA ASN A 95 -16.08 -4.02 -8.43
C ASN A 95 -16.89 -5.11 -9.15
N SER A 96 -17.45 -6.07 -8.39
CA SER A 96 -18.25 -7.16 -8.95
C SER A 96 -19.52 -6.71 -9.67
N ASP A 97 -20.02 -5.51 -9.39
CA ASP A 97 -21.17 -4.90 -10.08
C ASP A 97 -20.77 -4.16 -11.37
N GLY A 98 -19.48 -4.17 -11.73
CA GLY A 98 -18.92 -3.48 -12.89
C GLY A 98 -18.57 -2.02 -12.64
N THR A 99 -18.77 -1.49 -11.42
CA THR A 99 -18.38 -0.11 -11.09
C THR A 99 -16.86 0.02 -11.12
N ILE A 100 -16.36 0.99 -11.90
CA ILE A 100 -14.94 1.29 -12.03
C ILE A 100 -14.62 2.56 -11.23
N TRP A 101 -13.58 2.50 -10.41
CA TRP A 101 -13.07 3.64 -9.66
C TRP A 101 -11.56 3.52 -9.46
N HIS A 102 -10.92 4.59 -9.00
CA HIS A 102 -9.47 4.63 -8.82
C HIS A 102 -9.11 4.88 -7.36
N LEU A 103 -7.99 4.28 -6.93
CA LEU A 103 -7.41 4.47 -5.61
C LEU A 103 -5.95 4.88 -5.76
N THR A 104 -5.60 6.06 -5.24
CA THR A 104 -4.21 6.49 -5.14
C THR A 104 -3.77 6.51 -3.69
N VAL A 105 -2.82 5.65 -3.34
CA VAL A 105 -2.17 5.64 -2.03
C VAL A 105 -0.92 6.48 -2.11
N VAL A 106 -0.83 7.54 -1.30
CA VAL A 106 0.25 8.53 -1.37
C VAL A 106 1.06 8.56 -0.08
N TYR A 107 2.37 8.51 -0.21
CA TYR A 107 3.35 8.86 0.82
C TYR A 107 4.22 10.02 0.30
N ALA A 108 3.84 11.24 0.65
CA ALA A 108 4.49 12.44 0.14
C ALA A 108 5.82 12.72 0.86
N SER A 109 6.86 13.04 0.07
CA SER A 109 8.13 13.52 0.61
C SER A 109 7.94 14.92 1.23
N PRO A 110 8.57 15.21 2.38
CA PRO A 110 8.60 16.56 2.94
C PRO A 110 9.52 17.52 2.16
N ASN A 111 10.33 17.01 1.21
CA ASN A 111 11.16 17.85 0.36
C ASN A 111 10.29 18.62 -0.65
N PRO A 112 10.37 19.97 -0.71
CA PRO A 112 9.50 20.77 -1.58
C PRO A 112 9.58 20.44 -3.08
N LEU A 113 10.78 20.14 -3.61
CA LEU A 113 10.96 19.83 -5.03
C LEU A 113 10.31 18.49 -5.38
N THR A 114 10.53 17.48 -4.52
CA THR A 114 9.91 16.16 -4.65
C THR A 114 8.40 16.23 -4.47
N TRP A 115 7.93 17.08 -3.55
CA TRP A 115 6.49 17.32 -3.35
C TRP A 115 5.83 17.97 -4.56
N GLN A 116 6.48 18.94 -5.20
CA GLN A 116 5.93 19.56 -6.41
C GLN A 116 5.82 18.55 -7.57
N ASN A 117 6.84 17.72 -7.75
CA ASN A 117 6.81 16.63 -8.75
C ASN A 117 5.67 15.64 -8.47
N LEU A 118 5.42 15.30 -7.20
CA LEU A 118 4.25 14.49 -6.83
C LEU A 118 2.95 15.13 -7.31
N TRP A 119 2.73 16.43 -7.10
CA TRP A 119 1.50 17.09 -7.57
C TRP A 119 1.39 17.11 -9.08
N ASP A 120 2.47 17.35 -9.80
CA ASP A 120 2.48 17.32 -11.27
C ASP A 120 2.08 15.92 -11.77
N ASN A 121 2.55 14.86 -11.12
CA ASN A 121 2.13 13.48 -11.43
C ASN A 121 0.65 13.25 -11.08
N LEU A 122 0.21 13.65 -9.89
CA LEU A 122 -1.17 13.46 -9.45
C LEU A 122 -2.18 14.23 -10.31
N HIS A 123 -1.82 15.39 -10.85
CA HIS A 123 -2.66 16.13 -11.79
C HIS A 123 -2.78 15.48 -13.17
N ARG A 124 -1.85 14.59 -13.54
CA ARG A 124 -1.87 13.86 -14.81
C ARG A 124 -2.71 12.58 -14.74
N LEU A 125 -2.81 11.96 -13.56
CA LEU A 125 -3.65 10.77 -13.33
C LEU A 125 -5.13 11.10 -13.53
#